data_AF-A0A925Z3H7-F1
#
_entry.id   AF-A0A925Z3H7-F1
#
_cell.length_a   1.000
_cell.length_b   1.000
_cell.length_c   1.000
_cell.angle_alpha   90.00
_cell.angle_beta   90.00
_cell.angle_gamma   90.00
#
_symmetry.space_group_name_H-M   'P 1'
#
loop_
_entity.id
_entity.type
_entity.pdbx_description
1 polymer ?
#
loop_
_entity_poly.entity_id
_entity_poly.type
_entity_poly.pdbx_seq_one_letter_code
_entity_poly.pdbx_strand_id
1 'polypeptide(L)'
;MSAIVHARITKTAVERLLPDQVMRDTDLAGFGVRRRQGPASYFLQKRVQGRVRWITIGRHGAPWTAETARRQATKLLGDIAGGGDPIVTQRAQKALRVTVEEAAELFIAQYG
;
A
#
# COMPACT_ATOMS: atom_id res chain seq x y z
N MET A 1 13.76 -7.21 -18.83
CA MET A 1 14.02 -5.87 -18.28
C MET A 1 12.74 -5.36 -17.64
N SER A 2 12.71 -5.07 -16.33
CA SER A 2 11.54 -4.45 -15.70
C SER A 2 11.46 -2.99 -16.10
N ALA A 3 10.41 -2.62 -16.82
CA ALA A 3 10.16 -1.24 -17.22
C ALA A 3 9.60 -0.44 -16.03
N ILE A 4 10.21 0.71 -15.75
CA ILE A 4 9.68 1.71 -14.82
C ILE A 4 9.04 2.82 -15.65
N VAL A 5 7.75 3.03 -15.46
CA VAL A 5 6.98 4.07 -16.16
C VAL A 5 6.66 5.20 -15.18
N HIS A 6 6.70 6.45 -15.64
CA HIS A 6 6.27 7.61 -14.87
C HIS A 6 5.00 8.17 -15.51
N ALA A 7 3.90 8.15 -14.76
CA ALA A 7 2.61 8.69 -15.19
C ALA A 7 1.71 8.92 -13.98
N ARG A 8 0.74 9.82 -14.08
CA ARG A 8 -0.32 9.94 -13.08
C ARG A 8 -1.07 8.63 -12.97
N ILE A 9 -1.13 8.06 -11.77
CA ILE A 9 -1.78 6.76 -11.55
C ILE A 9 -3.30 6.97 -11.57
N THR A 10 -3.93 6.43 -12.60
CA THR A 10 -5.39 6.38 -12.77
C THR A 10 -5.87 4.94 -12.79
N LYS A 11 -7.18 4.70 -12.65
CA LYS A 11 -7.75 3.36 -12.77
C LYS A 11 -7.30 2.67 -14.07
N THR A 12 -7.48 3.34 -15.20
CA THR A 12 -7.12 2.83 -16.52
C THR A 12 -5.63 2.55 -16.65
N ALA A 13 -4.78 3.41 -16.09
CA ALA A 13 -3.32 3.20 -16.12
C ALA A 13 -2.91 1.95 -15.32
N VAL A 14 -3.57 1.69 -14.19
CA VAL A 14 -3.32 0.50 -13.36
C VAL A 14 -3.79 -0.78 -14.05
N GLU A 15 -4.95 -0.75 -14.70
CA GLU A 15 -5.51 -1.91 -15.43
C GLU A 15 -4.65 -2.33 -16.62
N ARG A 16 -4.01 -1.35 -17.29
CA ARG A 16 -3.09 -1.58 -18.43
C ARG A 16 -1.68 -2.02 -18.00
N LEU A 17 -1.37 -1.97 -16.70
CA LEU A 17 -0.05 -2.33 -16.20
C LEU A 17 0.21 -3.83 -16.43
N LEU A 18 1.30 -4.16 -17.12
CA LEU A 18 1.69 -5.55 -17.39
C LEU A 18 2.44 -6.17 -16.20
N PRO A 19 2.51 -7.50 -16.11
CA PRO A 19 3.37 -8.18 -15.13
C PRO A 19 4.81 -7.66 -15.15
N ASP A 20 5.43 -7.62 -13.97
CA ASP A 20 6.79 -7.16 -13.71
C ASP A 20 7.07 -5.68 -14.09
N GLN A 21 6.03 -4.88 -14.25
CA GLN A 21 6.10 -3.44 -14.42
C GLN A 21 5.84 -2.68 -13.13
N VAL A 22 6.48 -1.51 -13.04
CA VAL A 22 6.29 -0.53 -11.97
C VAL A 22 5.92 0.79 -12.59
N MET A 23 4.86 1.41 -12.10
CA MET A 23 4.47 2.78 -12.45
C MET A 23 4.62 3.67 -11.21
N ARG A 24 5.33 4.78 -11.37
CA ARG A 24 5.45 5.82 -10.33
C ARG A 24 4.54 7.00 -10.68
N ASP A 25 3.83 7.48 -9.67
CA ASP A 25 2.94 8.62 -9.80
C ASP A 25 3.76 9.90 -10.02
N THR A 26 3.32 10.74 -10.95
CA THR A 26 3.97 12.03 -11.25
C THR A 26 3.58 13.12 -10.27
N ASP A 27 2.43 12.99 -9.61
CA ASP A 27 1.84 14.06 -8.81
C ASP A 27 2.17 13.87 -7.33
N LEU A 28 2.38 12.61 -6.89
CA LEU A 28 2.73 12.26 -5.52
C LEU A 28 4.07 11.51 -5.46
N ALA A 29 5.14 12.23 -5.13
CA ALA A 29 6.49 11.67 -5.06
C ALA A 29 6.58 10.48 -4.09
N GLY A 30 7.10 9.36 -4.60
CA GLY A 30 7.26 8.12 -3.86
C GLY A 30 6.04 7.20 -3.90
N PHE A 31 4.87 7.69 -4.32
CA PHE A 31 3.69 6.84 -4.54
C PHE A 31 3.82 6.10 -5.88
N GLY A 32 3.39 4.85 -5.89
CA GLY A 32 3.53 3.98 -7.04
C GLY A 32 2.57 2.80 -7.03
N VAL A 33 2.50 2.12 -8.16
CA VAL A 33 1.84 0.84 -8.33
C VAL A 33 2.79 -0.13 -9.02
N ARG A 34 2.81 -1.39 -8.57
CA ARG A 34 3.58 -2.46 -9.20
C ARG A 34 2.70 -3.65 -9.47
N ARG A 35 2.93 -4.33 -10.58
CA ARG A 35 2.30 -5.62 -10.86
C ARG A 35 3.39 -6.69 -10.93
N ARG A 36 3.17 -7.79 -10.20
CA ARG A 36 3.98 -9.01 -10.34
C ARG A 36 3.19 -9.97 -11.22
N GLN A 37 3.16 -11.27 -10.92
CA GLN A 37 2.29 -12.23 -11.60
C GLN A 37 0.80 -12.11 -11.23
N GLY A 38 0.47 -11.35 -10.17
CA GLY A 38 -0.90 -11.18 -9.67
C GLY A 38 -1.48 -9.77 -9.84
N PRO A 39 -2.51 -9.41 -9.05
CA PRO A 39 -3.09 -8.07 -9.05
C PRO A 39 -2.06 -6.99 -8.77
N ALA A 40 -2.25 -5.82 -9.38
CA ALA A 40 -1.43 -4.65 -9.11
C ALA A 40 -1.52 -4.25 -7.63
N SER A 41 -0.41 -3.83 -7.04
CA SER A 41 -0.33 -3.40 -5.64
C SER A 41 0.24 -1.99 -5.55
N TYR A 42 -0.44 -1.14 -4.79
CA TYR A 42 0.01 0.22 -4.51
C TYR A 42 1.06 0.22 -3.40
N PHE A 43 2.02 1.12 -3.52
CA PHE A 43 3.10 1.29 -2.55
C PHE A 43 3.48 2.75 -2.38
N LEU A 44 4.14 3.04 -1.28
CA LEU A 44 4.87 4.27 -1.01
C LEU A 44 6.35 3.92 -0.77
N GLN A 45 7.25 4.57 -1.49
CA GLN A 45 8.68 4.47 -1.29
C GLN A 45 9.20 5.79 -0.72
N LYS A 46 9.70 5.78 0.51
CA LYS A 46 10.21 6.99 1.17
C LYS A 46 11.38 6.66 2.10
N ARG A 47 12.22 7.66 2.36
CA ARG A 47 13.23 7.56 3.42
C ARG A 47 12.57 7.79 4.78
N VAL A 48 12.76 6.83 5.69
CA VAL A 48 12.33 6.89 7.09
C VAL A 48 13.56 6.57 7.92
N GLN A 49 13.94 7.46 8.85
CA GLN A 49 15.12 7.31 9.70
C GLN A 49 16.40 6.95 8.90
N GLY A 50 16.67 7.71 7.83
CA GLY A 50 17.85 7.53 6.97
C GLY A 50 17.80 6.33 6.01
N ARG A 51 16.83 5.42 6.11
CA ARG A 51 16.73 4.22 5.26
C ARG A 51 15.58 4.34 4.26
N VAL A 52 15.79 3.91 3.02
CA VAL A 52 14.71 3.79 2.03
C VAL A 52 13.82 2.62 2.42
N ARG A 53 12.54 2.90 2.61
CA ARG A 53 11.52 1.92 2.98
C ARG A 53 10.47 1.82 1.88
N TRP A 54 10.05 0.59 1.62
CA TRP A 54 8.91 0.28 0.78
C TRP A 54 7.73 -0.06 1.66
N ILE A 55 6.67 0.70 1.54
CA ILE A 55 5.45 0.59 2.32
C ILE A 55 4.34 0.14 1.36
N THR A 56 3.70 -1.00 1.63
CA THR A 56 2.62 -1.49 0.77
C THR A 56 1.28 -0.96 1.28
N ILE A 57 0.53 -0.27 0.43
CA ILE A 57 -0.78 0.29 0.80
C ILE A 57 -1.86 -0.77 0.66
N GLY A 58 -1.89 -1.47 -0.48
CA GLY A 58 -2.88 -2.51 -0.73
C GLY A 58 -2.91 -2.96 -2.19
N ARG A 59 -3.66 -4.05 -2.44
CA ARG A 59 -3.91 -4.59 -3.79
C ARG A 59 -5.04 -3.80 -4.46
N HIS A 60 -4.92 -3.58 -5.77
CA HIS A 60 -5.97 -2.95 -6.57
C HIS A 60 -7.27 -3.74 -6.49
N GLY A 61 -8.37 -3.04 -6.21
CA GLY A 61 -9.68 -3.61 -5.88
C GLY A 61 -10.22 -2.96 -4.60
N ALA A 62 -11.46 -3.22 -4.20
CA ALA A 62 -12.01 -2.63 -2.97
C ALA A 62 -11.17 -3.05 -1.73
N PRO A 63 -10.78 -2.11 -0.83
CA PRO A 63 -11.08 -0.67 -0.79
C PRO A 63 -10.06 0.24 -1.50
N TRP A 64 -9.04 -0.31 -2.16
CA TRP A 64 -7.93 0.38 -2.79
C TRP A 64 -8.13 0.62 -4.29
N THR A 65 -8.69 1.79 -4.59
CA THR A 65 -8.65 2.42 -5.92
C THR A 65 -7.41 3.30 -6.04
N ALA A 66 -7.11 3.81 -7.24
CA ALA A 66 -5.99 4.74 -7.44
C ALA A 66 -6.11 5.98 -6.54
N GLU A 67 -7.35 6.46 -6.34
CA GLU A 67 -7.63 7.62 -5.51
C GLU A 67 -7.54 7.32 -4.01
N THR A 68 -8.16 6.24 -3.53
CA THR A 68 -8.09 5.89 -2.10
C THR A 68 -6.67 5.54 -1.69
N ALA A 69 -5.93 4.85 -2.56
CA ALA A 69 -4.51 4.56 -2.35
C ALA A 69 -3.66 5.84 -2.36
N ARG A 70 -3.92 6.80 -3.26
CA ARG A 70 -3.23 8.10 -3.25
C ARG A 70 -3.49 8.86 -1.96
N ARG A 71 -4.75 8.94 -1.50
CA ARG A 71 -5.11 9.58 -0.22
C ARG A 71 -4.38 8.94 0.96
N GLN A 72 -4.31 7.60 0.99
CA GLN A 72 -3.59 6.88 2.03
C GLN A 72 -2.07 7.13 1.96
N ALA A 73 -1.49 7.21 0.75
CA ALA A 73 -0.08 7.56 0.58
C ALA A 73 0.21 8.98 1.09
N THR A 74 -0.66 9.95 0.81
CA THR A 74 -0.54 11.32 1.34
C THR A 74 -0.59 11.33 2.87
N LYS A 75 -1.51 10.57 3.49
CA LYS A 75 -1.58 10.44 4.95
C LYS A 75 -0.28 9.88 5.53
N LEU A 76 0.22 8.78 4.97
CA LEU A 76 1.49 8.17 5.39
C LEU A 76 2.68 9.13 5.26
N LEU A 77 2.71 9.94 4.19
CA LEU A 77 3.74 10.97 4.03
C LEU A 77 3.67 12.05 5.12
N GLY A 78 2.45 12.47 5.50
CA GLY A 78 2.24 13.37 6.63
C GLY A 78 2.74 12.78 7.94
N ASP A 79 2.41 11.52 8.23
CA ASP A 79 2.86 10.81 9.43
C ASP A 79 4.39 10.71 9.50
N ILE A 80 5.05 10.41 8.36
CA ILE A 80 6.52 10.38 8.26
C ILE A 80 7.12 11.77 8.48
N ALA A 81 6.52 12.81 7.91
CA ALA A 81 7.00 14.19 8.06
C ALA A 81 6.88 14.67 9.53
N GLY A 82 5.87 14.19 10.26
CA GLY A 82 5.72 14.41 11.70
C GLY A 82 6.69 13.61 12.59
N GLY A 83 7.62 12.84 12.00
CA GLY A 83 8.60 12.04 12.73
C GLY A 83 8.10 10.66 13.17
N GLY A 84 6.88 10.28 12.79
CA GLY A 84 6.33 8.94 13.06
C GLY A 84 7.02 7.86 12.22
N ASP A 85 7.13 6.64 12.78
CA ASP A 85 7.55 5.47 12.01
C ASP A 85 6.31 4.74 11.45
N PRO A 86 5.99 4.89 10.16
CA PRO A 86 4.83 4.27 9.53
C PRO A 86 4.90 2.73 9.52
N ILE A 87 6.08 2.12 9.72
CA ILE A 87 6.23 0.66 9.78
C ILE A 87 5.69 0.13 11.10
N VAL A 88 5.93 0.83 12.21
CA VAL A 88 5.39 0.46 13.52
C VAL A 88 3.87 0.52 13.49
N THR A 89 3.30 1.60 12.93
CA THR A 89 1.85 1.77 12.80
C THR A 89 1.21 0.73 11.89
N GLN A 90 1.82 0.39 10.75
CA GLN A 90 1.27 -0.66 9.87
C GLN A 90 1.37 -2.07 10.46
N ARG A 91 2.48 -2.38 11.15
CA ARG A 91 2.60 -3.66 11.87
C ARG A 91 1.56 -3.76 12.97
N ALA A 92 1.37 -2.69 13.76
CA ALA A 92 0.35 -2.64 14.79
C ALA A 92 -1.06 -2.78 14.22
N GLN A 93 -1.40 -2.09 13.12
CA GLN A 93 -2.70 -2.21 12.46
C GLN A 93 -2.93 -3.59 11.84
N LYS A 94 -1.89 -4.23 11.29
CA LYS A 94 -1.98 -5.58 10.76
C LYS A 94 -2.13 -6.61 11.88
N ALA A 95 -1.41 -6.44 12.99
CA ALA A 95 -1.56 -7.27 14.18
C ALA A 95 -2.97 -7.12 14.78
N LEU A 96 -3.50 -5.90 14.89
CA LEU A 96 -4.86 -5.63 15.36
C LEU A 96 -5.94 -6.27 14.48
N ARG A 97 -5.78 -6.28 13.15
CA ARG A 97 -6.72 -6.94 12.23
C ARG A 97 -6.72 -8.46 12.42
N VAL A 98 -5.53 -9.07 12.38
CA VAL A 98 -5.35 -10.51 12.63
C VAL A 98 -6.00 -10.92 13.96
N THR A 99 -5.83 -10.11 15.03
CA THR A 99 -6.44 -10.43 16.33
C THR A 99 -7.96 -10.26 16.40
N VAL A 100 -8.59 -9.43 15.56
CA VAL A 100 -10.07 -9.28 15.60
C VAL A 100 -10.74 -10.39 14.80
N GLU A 101 -10.16 -10.79 13.68
CA GLU A 101 -10.68 -11.88 12.85
C GLU A 101 -10.43 -13.26 13.51
N GLU A 102 -9.24 -13.52 14.05
CA GLU A 102 -8.95 -14.76 14.78
C GLU A 102 -9.67 -14.85 16.14
N ALA A 103 -9.88 -13.73 16.85
CA ALA A 103 -10.64 -13.75 18.11
C ALA A 103 -12.14 -13.99 17.92
N ALA A 104 -12.71 -13.55 16.79
CA ALA A 104 -14.11 -13.82 16.48
C ALA A 104 -14.36 -15.31 16.19
N GLU A 105 -13.43 -15.97 15.49
CA GLU A 105 -13.52 -17.42 15.22
C GLU A 105 -13.33 -18.27 16.47
N LEU A 106 -12.40 -17.90 17.37
CA LEU A 106 -12.21 -18.57 18.66
C LEU A 106 -13.41 -18.41 19.60
N PHE A 107 -14.06 -17.24 19.63
CA PHE A 107 -15.23 -17.01 20.48
C PHE A 107 -16.43 -17.87 20.06
N ILE A 108 -16.66 -18.02 18.75
CA ILE A 108 -17.74 -18.85 18.21
C ILE A 108 -17.43 -20.34 18.38
N ALA A 109 -16.17 -20.77 18.26
CA ALA A 109 -15.79 -22.16 18.48
C ALA A 109 -15.86 -22.61 19.95
N GLN A 110 -15.72 -21.68 20.90
CA GLN A 110 -15.74 -21.97 22.34
C GLN A 110 -17.17 -21.95 22.94
N TYR A 111 -18.13 -21.25 22.31
CA TYR A 111 -19.48 -21.03 22.85
C TYR A 111 -20.65 -21.14 21.84
N GLY A 112 -20.38 -21.53 20.60
CA GLY A 112 -21.37 -21.74 19.53
C GLY A 112 -21.79 -23.19 19.34
#